data_AF-A0A0L0LT64-F1
#
_entry.id   AF-A0A0L0LT64-F1
#
_cell.length_a   1.000
_cell.length_b   1.000
_cell.length_c   1.000
_cell.angle_alpha   90.00
_cell.angle_beta   90.00
_cell.angle_gamma   90.00
#
_symmetry.space_group_name_H-M   'P 1'
#
loop_
_entity.id
_entity.type
_entity.pdbx_description
1 polymer ?
#
loop_
_entity_poly.entity_id
_entity_poly.type
_entity_poly.pdbx_seq_one_letter_code
_entity_poly.pdbx_strand_id
1 'polypeptide(L)'
;MKIDTSSYKIRVEIPNNSSIQASDYYGYYINFTNDSGKMWQAGFKNVVNSNETSVFVFDMGTSKQNNLGTWNDLVTLQDGTFYAMLPNQDIRGTGIKWNATLSIDGRDVATCPADGSDTTLK
;
A
#
# COMPACT_ATOMS: atom_id res chain seq x y z
N MET A 1 1.10 -0.10 10.08
CA MET A 1 1.66 0.22 8.76
C MET A 1 2.50 1.48 8.92
N LYS A 2 3.67 1.57 8.29
CA LYS A 2 4.48 2.80 8.34
C LYS A 2 4.71 3.33 6.93
N ILE A 3 4.61 4.64 6.75
CA ILE A 3 4.89 5.29 5.47
C ILE A 3 5.90 6.41 5.70
N ASP A 4 7.03 6.31 5.01
CA ASP A 4 8.06 7.33 5.01
C ASP A 4 8.14 7.99 3.62
N THR A 5 7.88 9.29 3.59
CA THR A 5 7.88 10.15 2.39
C THR A 5 9.07 11.13 2.37
N SER A 6 10.05 10.97 3.27
CA SER A 6 11.15 11.92 3.47
C SER A 6 12.25 11.85 2.40
N SER A 7 12.23 10.80 1.56
CA SER A 7 13.21 10.58 0.49
C SER A 7 12.58 10.65 -0.90
N TYR A 8 13.40 10.61 -1.97
CA TYR A 8 12.93 10.52 -3.38
C TYR A 8 12.16 9.23 -3.73
N LYS A 9 11.76 8.45 -2.72
CA LYS A 9 10.97 7.23 -2.81
C LYS A 9 10.05 7.17 -1.60
N ILE A 10 8.83 6.65 -1.79
CA ILE A 10 7.90 6.42 -0.69
C ILE A 10 8.12 5.00 -0.19
N ARG A 11 8.57 4.85 1.06
CA ARG A 11 8.71 3.55 1.71
C ARG A 11 7.41 3.21 2.41
N VAL A 12 6.82 2.07 2.06
CA VAL A 12 5.63 1.53 2.73
C VAL A 12 6.02 0.26 3.44
N GLU A 13 5.84 0.22 4.76
CA GLU A 13 6.03 -0.98 5.60
C GLU A 13 4.68 -1.56 6.01
N ILE A 14 4.45 -2.80 5.59
CA ILE A 14 3.22 -3.55 5.80
C ILE A 14 3.54 -4.68 6.76
N PRO A 15 2.95 -4.70 7.98
CA PRO A 15 3.14 -5.82 8.88
C PRO A 15 2.61 -7.08 8.20
N ASN A 16 3.44 -8.12 8.10
CA ASN A 16 2.95 -9.41 7.66
C ASN A 16 2.04 -9.95 8.76
N ASN A 17 0.78 -10.14 8.40
CA ASN A 17 -0.19 -10.66 9.33
C ASN A 17 -0.58 -12.07 8.91
N SER A 18 0.17 -13.05 9.43
CA SER A 18 -0.12 -14.48 9.28
C SER A 18 -1.48 -14.89 9.85
N SER A 19 -2.19 -14.00 10.55
CA SER A 19 -3.56 -14.21 11.03
C SER A 19 -4.66 -13.73 10.08
N ILE A 20 -4.32 -13.14 8.92
CA ILE A 20 -5.33 -12.79 7.91
C ILE A 20 -5.98 -14.07 7.39
N GLN A 21 -7.29 -14.16 7.60
CA GLN A 21 -8.14 -15.20 7.04
C GLN A 21 -9.02 -14.56 5.97
N ALA A 22 -8.73 -14.89 4.72
CA ALA A 22 -9.48 -14.45 3.55
C ALA A 22 -9.87 -15.67 2.71
N SER A 23 -11.08 -15.70 2.16
CA SER A 23 -11.54 -16.80 1.30
C SER A 23 -11.16 -16.63 -0.16
N ASP A 24 -11.12 -15.38 -0.64
CA ASP A 24 -10.88 -15.07 -2.05
C ASP A 24 -9.67 -14.17 -2.22
N TYR A 25 -9.61 -13.06 -1.46
CA TYR A 25 -8.49 -12.13 -1.57
C TYR A 25 -8.35 -11.26 -0.32
N TYR A 26 -7.14 -10.75 -0.13
CA TYR A 26 -6.91 -9.62 0.76
C TYR A 26 -5.95 -8.63 0.11
N GLY A 27 -6.04 -7.38 0.49
CA GLY A 27 -5.16 -6.36 -0.04
C GLY A 27 -5.01 -5.16 0.89
N TYR A 28 -3.80 -4.61 0.89
CA TYR A 28 -3.53 -3.32 1.51
C TYR A 28 -3.58 -2.25 0.43
N TYR A 29 -4.42 -1.25 0.61
CA TYR A 29 -4.60 -0.16 -0.32
C TYR A 29 -4.25 1.14 0.38
N ILE A 30 -3.28 1.88 -0.16
CA ILE A 30 -2.88 3.18 0.35
C ILE A 30 -3.26 4.24 -0.67
N ASN A 31 -4.17 5.12 -0.29
CA ASN A 31 -4.50 6.29 -1.08
C ASN A 31 -3.57 7.43 -0.69
N PHE A 32 -2.90 8.03 -1.67
CA PHE A 32 -2.07 9.21 -1.55
C PHE A 32 -2.80 10.41 -2.14
N THR A 33 -2.71 11.57 -1.50
CA THR A 33 -3.28 12.82 -2.00
C THR A 33 -2.27 13.95 -1.81
N ASN A 34 -1.99 14.71 -2.88
CA ASN A 34 -1.11 15.87 -2.77
C ASN A 34 -1.88 17.16 -2.47
N ASP A 35 -1.17 18.25 -2.20
CA ASP A 35 -1.77 19.57 -1.90
C ASP A 35 -2.69 20.10 -3.02
N SER A 36 -2.48 19.64 -4.26
CA SER A 36 -3.30 20.00 -5.42
C SER A 36 -4.54 19.11 -5.60
N GLY A 37 -4.79 18.18 -4.68
CA GLY A 37 -5.93 17.25 -4.73
C GLY A 37 -5.77 16.10 -5.73
N LYS A 38 -4.60 15.90 -6.32
CA LYS A 38 -4.35 14.72 -7.17
C LYS A 38 -4.17 13.49 -6.30
N MET A 39 -4.71 12.37 -6.77
CA MET A 39 -4.79 11.13 -6.00
C MET A 39 -4.18 9.94 -6.73
N TRP A 40 -3.51 9.10 -5.95
CA TRP A 40 -2.95 7.82 -6.39
C TRP A 40 -3.30 6.74 -5.38
N GLN A 41 -3.43 5.51 -5.82
CA GLN A 41 -3.60 4.37 -4.93
C GLN A 41 -2.46 3.38 -5.15
N ALA A 42 -1.67 3.12 -4.11
CA ALA A 42 -0.80 1.96 -4.10
C ALA A 42 -1.57 0.75 -3.59
N GLY A 43 -1.49 -0.37 -4.30
CA GLY A 43 -2.14 -1.61 -3.92
C GLY A 43 -1.14 -2.74 -3.75
N PHE A 44 -1.31 -3.48 -2.67
CA PHE A 44 -0.60 -4.70 -2.33
C PHE A 44 -1.64 -5.80 -2.19
N LYS A 45 -1.90 -6.53 -3.27
CA LYS A 45 -3.00 -7.49 -3.36
C LYS A 45 -2.49 -8.92 -3.34
N ASN A 46 -3.21 -9.80 -2.68
CA ASN A 46 -3.02 -11.24 -2.69
C ASN A 46 -4.37 -11.93 -2.96
N VAL A 47 -4.43 -12.72 -4.02
CA VAL A 47 -5.57 -13.57 -4.36
C VAL A 47 -5.28 -14.97 -3.83
N VAL A 48 -6.03 -15.37 -2.80
CA VAL A 48 -5.73 -16.57 -2.00
C VAL A 48 -5.83 -17.84 -2.84
N ASN A 49 -6.89 -17.96 -3.64
CA ASN A 49 -7.17 -19.19 -4.39
C ASN A 49 -6.17 -19.48 -5.51
N SER A 50 -5.50 -18.46 -6.04
CA SER A 50 -4.51 -18.59 -7.11
C SER A 50 -3.07 -18.35 -6.66
N ASN A 51 -2.86 -17.93 -5.41
CA ASN A 51 -1.59 -17.39 -4.90
C ASN A 51 -1.02 -16.24 -5.76
N GLU A 52 -1.84 -15.56 -6.55
CA GLU A 52 -1.41 -14.41 -7.34
C GLU A 52 -1.27 -13.20 -6.43
N THR A 53 -0.09 -12.58 -6.46
CA THR A 53 0.16 -11.34 -5.73
C THR A 53 0.53 -10.22 -6.68
N SER A 54 0.13 -8.99 -6.34
CA SER A 54 0.46 -7.82 -7.12
C SER A 54 0.79 -6.62 -6.25
N VAL A 55 1.72 -5.83 -6.77
CA VAL A 55 2.13 -4.52 -6.24
C VAL A 55 1.97 -3.53 -7.37
N PHE A 56 1.19 -2.48 -7.16
CA PHE A 56 0.89 -1.49 -8.21
C PHE A 56 0.70 -0.09 -7.64
N VAL A 57 0.82 0.91 -8.52
CA VAL A 57 0.34 2.27 -8.29
C VAL A 57 -0.66 2.62 -9.37
N PHE A 58 -1.85 3.05 -8.97
CA PHE A 58 -2.93 3.49 -9.84
C PHE A 58 -3.09 5.01 -9.73
N ASP A 59 -2.95 5.70 -10.86
CA ASP A 59 -3.23 7.13 -10.97
C ASP A 59 -4.72 7.33 -11.19
N MET A 60 -5.40 7.89 -10.18
CA MET A 60 -6.86 8.04 -10.19
C MET A 60 -7.33 9.17 -11.11
N GLY A 61 -6.45 10.10 -11.49
CA GLY A 61 -6.78 11.19 -12.41
C GLY A 61 -6.75 10.76 -13.87
N THR A 62 -5.89 9.80 -14.21
CA THR A 62 -5.70 9.30 -15.59
C THR A 62 -6.21 7.88 -15.81
N SER A 63 -6.64 7.20 -14.75
CA SER A 63 -7.04 5.79 -14.73
C SER A 63 -5.95 4.84 -15.25
N LYS A 64 -4.67 5.19 -15.05
CA LYS A 64 -3.54 4.37 -15.47
C LYS A 64 -2.97 3.60 -14.29
N GLN A 65 -2.80 2.29 -14.48
CA GLN A 65 -2.13 1.42 -13.52
C GLN A 65 -0.68 1.17 -13.96
N ASN A 66 0.25 1.40 -13.04
CA ASN A 66 1.64 0.94 -13.16
C ASN A 66 1.85 -0.29 -12.28
N ASN A 67 2.18 -1.42 -12.89
CA ASN A 67 2.47 -2.66 -12.16
C ASN A 67 3.95 -2.66 -11.77
N LEU A 68 4.22 -2.72 -10.47
CA LEU A 68 5.57 -2.66 -9.91
C LEU A 68 6.18 -4.04 -9.65
N GLY A 69 5.35 -5.08 -9.58
CA GLY A 69 5.78 -6.46 -9.37
C GLY A 69 4.80 -7.25 -8.52
N THR A 70 5.34 -8.22 -7.79
CA THR A 70 4.62 -9.15 -6.92
C THR A 70 5.14 -9.03 -5.48
N TRP A 71 4.52 -9.74 -4.53
CA TRP A 71 4.98 -9.69 -3.13
C TRP A 71 6.34 -10.33 -2.93
N ASN A 72 6.73 -11.28 -3.79
CA ASN A 72 8.05 -11.90 -3.77
C ASN A 72 9.17 -10.91 -4.10
N ASP A 73 8.83 -9.78 -4.75
CA ASP A 73 9.77 -8.71 -5.08
C ASP A 73 9.93 -7.71 -3.92
N LEU A 74 9.15 -7.86 -2.84
CA LEU A 74 9.22 -7.02 -1.65
C LEU A 74 10.31 -7.49 -0.71
N VAL A 75 10.95 -6.54 -0.04
CA VAL A 75 11.92 -6.88 1.00
C VAL A 75 11.17 -7.24 2.28
N THR A 76 11.47 -8.42 2.82
CA THR A 76 10.91 -8.91 4.07
C THR A 76 11.90 -8.69 5.21
N LEU A 77 11.48 -8.02 6.27
CA LEU A 77 12.26 -7.82 7.49
C LEU A 77 12.20 -9.07 8.38
N GLN A 78 13.10 -9.16 9.37
CA GLN A 78 13.19 -10.33 10.26
C GLN A 78 11.92 -10.57 11.10
N ASP A 79 11.16 -9.52 11.39
CA ASP A 79 9.87 -9.59 12.10
C ASP A 79 8.69 -9.98 11.17
N GLY A 80 8.97 -10.25 9.90
CA GLY A 80 7.99 -10.56 8.88
C GLY A 80 7.46 -9.34 8.15
N THR A 81 7.68 -8.11 8.62
CA THR A 81 7.19 -6.89 7.94
C THR A 81 7.74 -6.81 6.52
N PHE A 82 6.85 -6.63 5.54
CA PHE A 82 7.25 -6.37 4.15
C PHE A 82 7.43 -4.88 3.95
N TYR A 83 8.42 -4.47 3.15
CA TYR A 83 8.46 -3.10 2.68
C TYR A 83 8.64 -2.98 1.17
N ALA A 84 8.01 -1.94 0.63
CA ALA A 84 8.05 -1.58 -0.77
C ALA A 84 8.56 -0.16 -0.92
N MET A 85 9.37 0.06 -1.97
CA MET A 85 9.82 1.39 -2.37
C MET A 85 9.03 1.82 -3.60
N LEU A 86 8.01 2.65 -3.40
CA LEU A 86 7.20 3.16 -4.50
C LEU A 86 7.99 4.26 -5.23
N PRO A 87 8.07 4.22 -6.58
CA PRO A 87 8.73 5.26 -7.35
C PRO A 87 8.02 6.61 -7.17
N ASN A 88 8.76 7.66 -6.82
CA ASN A 88 8.21 9.01 -6.68
C ASN A 88 7.74 9.62 -8.02
N GLN A 89 8.13 9.03 -9.16
CA GLN A 89 7.55 9.40 -10.45
C GLN A 89 6.09 8.94 -10.61
N ASP A 90 5.62 8.01 -9.77
CA ASP A 90 4.26 7.48 -9.81
C ASP A 90 3.32 8.19 -8.82
N ILE A 91 3.87 8.85 -7.80
CA ILE A 91 3.13 9.66 -6.81
C ILE A 91 3.79 11.03 -6.73
N ARG A 92 3.15 12.08 -7.25
CA ARG A 92 3.81 13.37 -7.54
C ARG A 92 3.28 14.53 -6.71
N GLY A 93 4.15 15.52 -6.45
CA GLY A 93 3.79 16.81 -5.85
C GLY A 93 4.29 16.96 -4.41
N THR A 94 3.84 18.02 -3.76
CA THR A 94 4.17 18.34 -2.35
C THR A 94 3.02 17.97 -1.42
N GLY A 95 3.31 17.91 -0.12
CA GLY A 95 2.29 17.71 0.93
C GLY A 95 1.53 16.41 0.77
N ILE A 96 2.23 15.32 0.45
CA ILE A 96 1.61 14.01 0.28
C ILE A 96 1.00 13.55 1.61
N LYS A 97 -0.33 13.51 1.64
CA LYS A 97 -1.14 12.86 2.68
C LYS A 97 -1.45 11.44 2.24
N TRP A 98 -1.73 10.57 3.20
CA TRP A 98 -2.10 9.20 2.90
C TRP A 98 -3.24 8.69 3.79
N ASN A 99 -3.89 7.62 3.36
CA ASN A 99 -4.71 6.77 4.21
C ASN A 99 -4.55 5.34 3.72
N ALA A 100 -4.59 4.38 4.63
CA ALA A 100 -4.47 2.99 4.26
C ALA A 100 -5.65 2.17 4.74
N THR A 101 -6.02 1.17 3.95
CA THR A 101 -7.11 0.25 4.25
C THR A 101 -6.64 -1.18 4.02
N LEU A 102 -6.96 -2.07 4.94
CA LEU A 102 -6.93 -3.51 4.70
C LEU A 102 -8.33 -3.92 4.24
N SER A 103 -8.39 -4.46 3.03
CA SER A 103 -9.61 -5.05 2.47
C SER A 103 -9.47 -6.57 2.46
N ILE A 104 -10.49 -7.27 2.96
CA ILE A 104 -10.59 -8.73 2.96
C ILE A 104 -11.92 -9.09 2.29
N ASP A 105 -11.87 -9.91 1.24
CA ASP A 105 -13.03 -10.44 0.54
C ASP A 105 -14.07 -9.38 0.14
N GLY A 106 -13.60 -8.21 -0.30
CA GLY A 106 -14.45 -7.11 -0.75
C GLY A 106 -14.89 -6.14 0.34
N ARG A 107 -14.43 -6.32 1.59
CA ARG A 107 -14.80 -5.48 2.72
C ARG A 107 -13.58 -4.87 3.37
N ASP A 108 -13.68 -3.58 3.63
CA ASP A 108 -12.67 -2.86 4.40
C ASP A 108 -12.82 -3.21 5.88
N VAL A 109 -11.82 -3.90 6.43
CA VAL A 109 -11.84 -4.43 7.80
C VAL A 109 -11.00 -3.62 8.77
N ALA A 110 -10.07 -2.82 8.26
CA ALA A 110 -9.28 -1.89 9.06
C ALA A 110 -8.89 -0.68 8.22
N THR A 111 -8.96 0.50 8.83
CA THR A 111 -8.51 1.76 8.23
C THR A 111 -7.45 2.37 9.14
N CYS A 112 -6.34 2.76 8.55
CA CYS A 112 -5.28 3.54 9.16
C CYS A 112 -5.40 4.98 8.63
N PRO A 113 -6.11 5.87 9.34
CA PRO A 113 -6.13 7.28 8.98
C PRO A 113 -4.72 7.83 9.17
N ALA A 114 -4.20 8.60 8.21
CA ALA A 114 -2.92 9.27 8.42
C ALA A 114 -3.11 10.75 8.77
N ASP A 115 -2.36 11.16 9.79
CA ASP A 115 -1.64 12.43 9.81
C ASP A 115 -0.54 12.33 10.89
N GLY A 116 0.72 12.20 10.45
CA GLY A 116 1.93 12.40 11.26
C GLY A 116 2.42 11.21 12.10
N SER A 117 3.50 10.56 11.65
CA SER A 117 4.41 9.67 12.41
C SER A 117 3.80 8.42 13.09
N ASP A 118 4.23 7.24 12.61
CA ASP A 118 4.09 5.93 13.26
C ASP A 118 2.66 5.51 13.69
N THR A 119 1.95 4.82 12.80
CA THR A 119 0.71 4.12 13.16
C THR A 119 0.88 2.61 12.95
N THR A 120 1.46 1.93 13.94
CA THR A 120 1.46 0.47 14.03
C THR A 120 0.03 -0.03 14.15
N LEU A 121 -0.39 -0.96 13.28
CA LEU A 121 -1.64 -1.72 13.47
C LEU A 121 -1.34 -2.75 14.56
N LYS A 122 -2.09 -2.72 15.67
CA LYS A 122 -2.06 -3.77 16.70
C LYS A 122 -2.89 -4.95 16.27
#